data_AF-A0A5B7V5Y1-F1
#
_entry.id   AF-A0A5B7V5Y1-F1
#
_cell.length_a   1.000
_cell.length_b   1.000
_cell.length_c   1.000
_cell.angle_alpha   90.00
_cell.angle_beta   90.00
_cell.angle_gamma   90.00
#
_symmetry.space_group_name_H-M   'P 1'
#
loop_
_entity.id
_entity.type
_entity.pdbx_description
1 polymer ?
#
loop_
_entity_poly.entity_id
_entity_poly.type
_entity_poly.pdbx_seq_one_letter_code
_entity_poly.pdbx_strand_id
1 'polypeptide(L)'
;MAAPLTASRLLDVLRAEGVRVVEVGDWRTHNRNSKGPWGPVHGVMIHHTVTSGSARTVAICRDGYAGLPGPLCHGVITKDGTVHLVGYGRANHAGLGDDDVLQAVIAERALPPDNEASTDGNRHFYGFECENLGDGDDPWPGVQVEAIVRAAAALCRAHGWGKAGATSVIGHAEWQPGKSDPKGPGITMTDVRARAAERLKHPATWSPGDQLRYTVRAGDTLWSIAASKLGDGARWREIADLNRLRDADDIVPGQKLTLPKR
;
A
#
# COMPACT_ATOMS: atom_id res chain seq x y z
N MET A 1 -1.97 20.99 -1.01
CA MET A 1 -3.10 20.04 -1.05
C MET A 1 -2.97 19.18 -2.30
N ALA A 2 -3.06 17.85 -2.20
CA ALA A 2 -2.84 16.99 -3.36
C ALA A 2 -4.12 16.81 -4.18
N ALA A 3 -4.03 17.04 -5.49
CA ALA A 3 -5.11 16.71 -6.40
C ALA A 3 -5.28 15.18 -6.47
N PRO A 4 -6.50 14.65 -6.61
CA PRO A 4 -6.67 13.24 -6.94
C PRO A 4 -5.90 12.87 -8.19
N LEU A 5 -5.45 11.61 -8.28
CA LEU A 5 -4.92 11.06 -9.53
C LEU A 5 -6.03 11.08 -10.61
N THR A 6 -5.70 10.63 -11.82
CA THR A 6 -6.73 10.15 -12.75
C THR A 6 -6.98 8.67 -12.48
N ALA A 7 -8.13 8.13 -12.91
CA ALA A 7 -8.42 6.69 -12.77
C ALA A 7 -7.33 5.83 -13.45
N SER A 8 -6.90 6.20 -14.66
CA SER A 8 -5.80 5.52 -15.36
C SER A 8 -4.51 5.58 -14.56
N ARG A 9 -4.18 6.74 -13.98
CA ARG A 9 -2.96 6.88 -13.18
C ARG A 9 -3.03 6.06 -11.89
N LEU A 10 -4.19 5.92 -11.25
CA LEU A 10 -4.37 5.01 -10.11
C LEU A 10 -4.00 3.57 -10.50
N LEU A 11 -4.56 3.08 -11.61
CA LEU A 11 -4.29 1.72 -12.10
C LEU A 11 -2.79 1.51 -12.39
N ASP A 12 -2.17 2.47 -13.06
CA ASP A 12 -0.75 2.40 -13.43
C ASP A 12 0.16 2.34 -12.21
N VAL A 13 -0.08 3.18 -11.19
CA VAL A 13 0.78 3.20 -10.00
C VAL A 13 0.62 1.94 -9.15
N LEU A 14 -0.59 1.38 -9.07
CA LEU A 14 -0.81 0.10 -8.39
C LEU A 14 -0.06 -1.03 -9.10
N ARG A 15 -0.17 -1.12 -10.43
CA ARG A 15 0.56 -2.13 -11.22
C ARG A 15 2.08 -1.94 -11.11
N ALA A 16 2.56 -0.70 -11.13
CA ALA A 16 3.99 -0.39 -10.98
C ALA A 16 4.57 -0.83 -9.63
N GLU A 17 3.77 -0.80 -8.55
CA GLU A 17 4.14 -1.29 -7.22
C GLU A 17 3.93 -2.81 -7.06
N GLY A 18 3.64 -3.52 -8.17
CA GLY A 18 3.48 -4.98 -8.20
C GLY A 18 2.14 -5.49 -7.67
N VAL A 19 1.11 -4.64 -7.57
CA VAL A 19 -0.22 -5.06 -7.13
C VAL A 19 -0.90 -5.89 -8.23
N ARG A 20 -1.45 -7.05 -7.85
CA ARG A 20 -2.34 -7.83 -8.73
C ARG A 20 -3.71 -7.16 -8.78
N VAL A 21 -3.96 -6.39 -9.84
CA VAL A 21 -5.20 -5.61 -9.98
C VAL A 21 -6.21 -6.31 -10.89
N VAL A 22 -7.46 -6.40 -10.43
CA VAL A 22 -8.64 -6.74 -11.22
C VAL A 22 -9.53 -5.51 -11.34
N GLU A 23 -9.98 -5.22 -12.56
CA GLU A 23 -10.85 -4.09 -12.85
C GLU A 23 -12.30 -4.59 -12.87
N VAL A 24 -13.17 -4.04 -12.03
CA VAL A 24 -14.56 -4.52 -11.89
C VAL A 24 -15.52 -3.54 -12.56
N GLY A 25 -16.23 -4.01 -13.58
CA GLY A 25 -17.25 -3.23 -14.29
C GLY A 25 -16.78 -1.84 -14.71
N ASP A 26 -17.60 -0.83 -14.44
CA ASP A 26 -17.35 0.59 -14.74
C ASP A 26 -16.63 1.34 -13.61
N TRP A 27 -15.74 0.68 -12.84
CA TRP A 27 -15.07 1.26 -11.67
C TRP A 27 -14.48 2.66 -11.88
N ARG A 28 -14.02 2.98 -13.10
CA ARG A 28 -13.44 4.28 -13.46
C ARG A 28 -14.41 5.45 -13.30
N THR A 29 -15.70 5.19 -13.42
CA THR A 29 -16.77 6.19 -13.39
C THR A 29 -17.80 5.92 -12.30
N HIS A 30 -17.73 4.76 -11.63
CA HIS A 30 -18.60 4.42 -10.51
C HIS A 30 -18.17 5.18 -9.24
N ASN A 31 -18.98 6.15 -8.81
CA ASN A 31 -18.68 7.02 -7.66
C ASN A 31 -19.91 7.71 -7.09
N ARG A 32 -19.67 8.53 -6.05
CA ARG A 32 -20.65 9.34 -5.34
C ARG A 32 -20.35 10.82 -5.42
N ASN A 33 -19.75 11.29 -6.53
CA ASN A 33 -19.42 12.71 -6.73
C ASN A 33 -20.67 13.61 -6.69
N SER A 34 -21.87 13.09 -6.99
CA SER A 34 -23.12 13.83 -6.83
C SER A 34 -23.49 14.16 -5.37
N LYS A 35 -22.80 13.54 -4.39
CA LYS A 35 -22.97 13.82 -2.96
C LYS A 35 -21.97 14.85 -2.41
N GLY A 36 -20.99 15.26 -3.20
CA GLY A 36 -19.99 16.22 -2.77
C GLY A 36 -18.69 16.11 -3.56
N PRO A 37 -17.78 17.07 -3.37
CA PRO A 37 -16.49 17.08 -4.05
C PRO A 37 -15.66 15.85 -3.70
N TRP A 38 -14.78 15.48 -4.62
CA TRP A 38 -13.71 14.51 -4.41
C TRP A 38 -12.36 15.24 -4.43
N GLY A 39 -11.56 15.02 -3.42
CA GLY A 39 -10.32 15.75 -3.20
C GLY A 39 -10.51 17.10 -2.49
N PRO A 40 -9.42 17.77 -2.09
CA PRO A 40 -8.05 17.28 -2.16
C PRO A 40 -7.86 16.00 -1.34
N VAL A 41 -6.98 15.13 -1.81
CA VAL A 41 -6.68 13.86 -1.13
C VAL A 41 -5.46 14.02 -0.24
N HIS A 42 -5.45 13.28 0.87
CA HIS A 42 -4.44 13.42 1.91
C HIS A 42 -3.86 12.09 2.37
N GLY A 43 -4.53 10.96 2.12
CA GLY A 43 -4.00 9.67 2.53
C GLY A 43 -4.73 8.46 1.98
N VAL A 44 -4.35 7.30 2.51
CA VAL A 44 -4.91 5.98 2.22
C VAL A 44 -5.56 5.46 3.50
N MET A 45 -6.81 5.02 3.40
CA MET A 45 -7.55 4.47 4.54
C MET A 45 -7.80 2.98 4.35
N ILE A 46 -7.42 2.19 5.33
CA ILE A 46 -7.59 0.73 5.33
C ILE A 46 -8.78 0.36 6.21
N HIS A 47 -9.65 -0.50 5.68
CA HIS A 47 -10.86 -1.00 6.31
C HIS A 47 -10.85 -2.53 6.35
N HIS A 48 -11.68 -3.12 7.20
CA HIS A 48 -12.15 -4.49 6.99
C HIS A 48 -13.63 -4.52 6.65
N THR A 49 -14.07 -5.54 5.92
CA THR A 49 -15.40 -5.55 5.30
C THR A 49 -16.52 -6.14 6.16
N VAL A 50 -16.19 -6.93 7.18
CA VAL A 50 -17.17 -7.77 7.92
C VAL A 50 -17.89 -8.74 6.94
N THR A 51 -17.12 -9.32 6.03
CA THR A 51 -17.62 -10.25 5.00
C THR A 51 -16.68 -11.44 4.85
N SER A 52 -17.17 -12.44 4.12
CA SER A 52 -16.40 -13.60 3.68
C SER A 52 -16.77 -13.97 2.26
N GLY A 53 -15.80 -14.53 1.54
CA GLY A 53 -15.95 -14.95 0.15
C GLY A 53 -15.70 -13.80 -0.81
N SER A 54 -14.62 -13.89 -1.58
CA SER A 54 -14.13 -12.80 -2.43
C SER A 54 -15.17 -12.22 -3.38
N ALA A 55 -15.97 -13.05 -4.06
CA ALA A 55 -17.01 -12.57 -4.97
C ALA A 55 -18.10 -11.75 -4.26
N ARG A 56 -18.55 -12.22 -3.09
CA ARG A 56 -19.55 -11.53 -2.27
C ARG A 56 -19.00 -10.22 -1.73
N THR A 57 -17.77 -10.23 -1.21
CA THR A 57 -17.09 -9.04 -0.70
C THR A 57 -16.97 -7.97 -1.79
N VAL A 58 -16.50 -8.34 -2.98
CA VAL A 58 -16.37 -7.42 -4.12
C VAL A 58 -17.72 -6.84 -4.54
N ALA A 59 -18.76 -7.66 -4.62
CA ALA A 59 -20.11 -7.20 -4.97
C ALA A 59 -20.67 -6.21 -3.93
N ILE A 60 -20.56 -6.52 -2.63
CA ILE A 60 -21.03 -5.62 -1.55
C ILE A 60 -20.28 -4.28 -1.59
N CYS A 61 -18.95 -4.29 -1.72
CA CYS A 61 -18.18 -3.05 -1.74
C CYS A 61 -18.41 -2.23 -3.02
N ARG A 62 -18.73 -2.88 -4.14
CA ARG A 62 -19.07 -2.18 -5.39
C ARG A 62 -20.47 -1.57 -5.33
N ASP A 63 -21.47 -2.37 -5.02
CA ASP A 63 -22.88 -1.99 -5.18
C ASP A 63 -23.42 -1.29 -3.92
N GLY A 64 -22.85 -1.62 -2.76
CA GLY A 64 -23.37 -1.24 -1.45
C GLY A 64 -24.69 -1.93 -1.15
N TYR A 65 -25.48 -1.31 -0.29
CA TYR A 65 -26.81 -1.76 0.09
C TYR A 65 -27.71 -0.57 0.41
N ALA A 66 -29.01 -0.81 0.66
CA ALA A 66 -30.01 0.26 0.80
C ALA A 66 -29.62 1.36 1.82
N GLY A 67 -29.02 0.97 2.95
CA GLY A 67 -28.56 1.90 3.99
C GLY A 67 -27.20 2.57 3.71
N LEU A 68 -26.39 2.01 2.81
CA LEU A 68 -25.09 2.54 2.44
C LEU A 68 -24.81 2.21 0.97
N PRO A 69 -25.25 3.06 0.03
CA PRO A 69 -25.08 2.76 -1.39
C PRO A 69 -23.60 2.85 -1.79
N GLY A 70 -23.19 2.01 -2.73
CA GLY A 70 -21.81 1.94 -3.19
C GLY A 70 -21.39 3.11 -4.10
N PRO A 71 -20.12 3.13 -4.55
CA PRO A 71 -19.04 2.26 -4.06
C PRO A 71 -18.67 2.57 -2.61
N LEU A 72 -18.34 1.53 -1.86
CA LEU A 72 -17.90 1.59 -0.47
C LEU A 72 -16.38 1.76 -0.35
N CYS A 73 -15.64 1.80 -1.46
CA CYS A 73 -14.21 2.03 -1.50
C CYS A 73 -13.72 2.27 -2.94
N HIS A 74 -12.43 2.51 -3.09
CA HIS A 74 -11.78 2.55 -4.40
C HIS A 74 -11.32 1.14 -4.83
N GLY A 75 -10.81 0.35 -3.87
CA GLY A 75 -10.36 -1.01 -4.10
C GLY A 75 -10.76 -1.98 -2.99
N VAL A 76 -11.04 -3.23 -3.35
CA VAL A 76 -11.27 -4.33 -2.42
C VAL A 76 -10.05 -5.25 -2.42
N ILE A 77 -9.54 -5.64 -1.25
CA ILE A 77 -8.38 -6.51 -1.12
C ILE A 77 -8.82 -7.86 -0.53
N THR A 78 -8.87 -8.89 -1.37
CA THR A 78 -9.32 -10.24 -1.01
C THR A 78 -8.22 -11.04 -0.31
N LYS A 79 -8.60 -12.12 0.37
CA LYS A 79 -7.66 -12.96 1.16
C LYS A 79 -6.47 -13.49 0.35
N ASP A 80 -6.62 -13.63 -0.96
CA ASP A 80 -5.57 -14.07 -1.89
C ASP A 80 -4.62 -12.93 -2.37
N GLY A 81 -4.80 -11.72 -1.86
CA GLY A 81 -3.98 -10.55 -2.20
C GLY A 81 -4.33 -9.88 -3.53
N THR A 82 -5.48 -10.19 -4.13
CA THR A 82 -5.97 -9.44 -5.30
C THR A 82 -6.56 -8.10 -4.87
N VAL A 83 -6.26 -7.04 -5.60
CA VAL A 83 -6.91 -5.73 -5.47
C VAL A 83 -7.94 -5.56 -6.58
N HIS A 84 -9.21 -5.55 -6.24
CA HIS A 84 -10.33 -5.34 -7.15
C HIS A 84 -10.71 -3.86 -7.13
N LEU A 85 -10.46 -3.12 -8.21
CA LEU A 85 -10.92 -1.73 -8.33
C LEU A 85 -12.42 -1.73 -8.61
N VAL A 86 -13.19 -1.11 -7.71
CA VAL A 86 -14.66 -1.13 -7.75
C VAL A 86 -15.28 0.25 -7.92
N GLY A 87 -14.56 1.33 -7.61
CA GLY A 87 -15.03 2.71 -7.76
C GLY A 87 -13.91 3.73 -7.85
N TYR A 88 -14.22 4.93 -8.35
CA TYR A 88 -13.24 6.00 -8.52
C TYR A 88 -13.86 7.39 -8.47
N GLY A 89 -13.46 8.17 -7.45
CA GLY A 89 -14.07 9.44 -7.08
C GLY A 89 -14.47 9.40 -5.61
N ARG A 90 -15.39 10.27 -5.18
CA ARG A 90 -15.95 10.18 -3.82
C ARG A 90 -16.60 8.80 -3.64
N ALA A 91 -16.22 8.08 -2.59
CA ALA A 91 -16.80 6.78 -2.22
C ALA A 91 -17.33 6.84 -0.78
N ASN A 92 -18.26 5.95 -0.42
CA ASN A 92 -18.86 5.89 0.90
C ASN A 92 -18.06 4.94 1.82
N HIS A 93 -16.94 5.41 2.38
CA HIS A 93 -16.02 4.55 3.12
C HIS A 93 -15.61 5.13 4.49
N ALA A 94 -15.12 6.36 4.53
CA ALA A 94 -14.57 6.97 5.74
C ALA A 94 -15.63 7.64 6.63
N GLY A 95 -16.76 8.06 6.06
CA GLY A 95 -17.78 8.79 6.83
C GLY A 95 -17.25 10.09 7.46
N LEU A 96 -17.88 10.50 8.56
CA LEU A 96 -17.37 11.58 9.43
C LEU A 96 -16.29 11.02 10.35
N GLY A 97 -15.22 11.78 10.54
CA GLY A 97 -14.19 11.49 11.53
C GLY A 97 -13.52 12.77 12.04
N ASP A 98 -12.39 12.57 12.70
CA ASP A 98 -11.73 13.57 13.52
C ASP A 98 -10.83 14.50 12.68
N ASP A 99 -11.00 15.82 12.80
CA ASP A 99 -10.19 16.78 12.04
C ASP A 99 -8.76 16.92 12.55
N ASP A 100 -8.48 16.70 13.84
CA ASP A 100 -7.12 16.69 14.36
C ASP A 100 -6.33 15.50 13.79
N VAL A 101 -7.00 14.35 13.62
CA VAL A 101 -6.45 13.20 12.88
C VAL A 101 -6.18 13.59 11.42
N LEU A 102 -7.12 14.26 10.74
CA LEU A 102 -6.90 14.70 9.36
C LEU A 102 -5.68 15.64 9.26
N GLN A 103 -5.56 16.62 10.16
CA GLN A 103 -4.42 17.52 10.21
C GLN A 103 -3.12 16.75 10.46
N ALA A 104 -3.15 15.70 11.29
CA ALA A 104 -1.99 14.85 11.52
C ALA A 104 -1.57 14.06 10.27
N VAL A 105 -2.53 13.53 9.51
CA VAL A 105 -2.26 12.87 8.23
C VAL A 105 -1.66 13.84 7.21
N ILE A 106 -2.22 15.05 7.12
CA ILE A 106 -1.75 16.10 6.20
C ILE A 106 -0.31 16.50 6.53
N ALA A 107 0.00 16.64 7.81
CA ALA A 107 1.32 17.02 8.30
C ALA A 107 2.31 15.85 8.40
N GLU A 108 1.87 14.62 8.11
CA GLU A 108 2.62 13.37 8.31
C GLU A 108 3.28 13.30 9.70
N ARG A 109 2.47 13.50 10.75
CA ARG A 109 2.88 13.39 12.17
C ARG A 109 2.18 12.23 12.86
N ALA A 110 2.57 11.95 14.10
CA ALA A 110 1.86 10.97 14.93
C ALA A 110 0.37 11.34 15.07
N LEU A 111 -0.50 10.34 14.98
CA LEU A 111 -1.95 10.55 15.08
C LEU A 111 -2.32 10.82 16.55
N PRO A 112 -3.14 11.85 16.83
CA PRO A 112 -3.76 12.00 18.13
C PRO A 112 -4.83 10.90 18.32
N PRO A 113 -5.27 10.64 19.57
CA PRO A 113 -6.50 9.90 19.80
C PRO A 113 -7.67 10.62 19.13
N ASP A 114 -8.51 9.89 18.43
CA ASP A 114 -9.77 10.39 17.90
C ASP A 114 -10.76 10.63 19.04
N ASN A 115 -11.45 11.76 19.01
CA ASN A 115 -12.44 12.13 20.03
C ASN A 115 -13.70 12.78 19.44
N GLU A 116 -13.71 13.11 18.16
CA GLU A 116 -14.86 13.71 17.48
C GLU A 116 -15.06 13.22 16.04
N ALA A 117 -16.22 13.56 15.46
CA ALA A 117 -16.61 13.19 14.11
C ALA A 117 -17.16 14.41 13.36
N SER A 118 -16.27 15.38 13.12
CA SER A 118 -16.57 16.73 12.59
C SER A 118 -16.38 16.85 11.07
N THR A 119 -15.61 15.94 10.46
CA THR A 119 -15.07 16.12 9.10
C THR A 119 -15.40 14.98 8.15
N ASP A 120 -15.88 15.30 6.93
CA ASP A 120 -16.16 14.30 5.90
C ASP A 120 -14.86 13.71 5.30
N GLY A 121 -14.51 12.49 5.72
CA GLY A 121 -13.34 11.76 5.22
C GLY A 121 -13.53 11.19 3.81
N ASN A 122 -14.77 11.00 3.34
CA ASN A 122 -15.06 10.37 2.05
C ASN A 122 -14.46 11.12 0.85
N ARG A 123 -14.15 12.41 1.03
CA ARG A 123 -13.53 13.23 0.00
C ARG A 123 -11.99 13.26 0.07
N HIS A 124 -11.40 12.85 1.19
CA HIS A 124 -9.99 13.12 1.52
C HIS A 124 -9.09 11.88 1.45
N PHE A 125 -9.65 10.67 1.36
CA PHE A 125 -8.87 9.44 1.45
C PHE A 125 -9.16 8.47 0.30
N TYR A 126 -8.12 7.80 -0.19
CA TYR A 126 -8.30 6.59 -0.98
C TYR A 126 -8.64 5.43 -0.03
N GLY A 127 -9.90 5.01 0.01
CA GLY A 127 -10.33 3.84 0.79
C GLY A 127 -10.04 2.48 0.12
N PHE A 128 -9.49 1.55 0.90
CA PHE A 128 -9.39 0.12 0.57
C PHE A 128 -10.11 -0.74 1.59
N GLU A 129 -11.04 -1.56 1.10
CA GLU A 129 -11.84 -2.50 1.88
C GLU A 129 -11.23 -3.89 1.82
N CYS A 130 -10.85 -4.47 2.95
CA CYS A 130 -10.15 -5.75 2.96
C CYS A 130 -11.04 -6.88 3.49
N GLU A 131 -11.13 -7.99 2.73
CA GLU A 131 -11.91 -9.16 3.09
C GLU A 131 -11.47 -9.70 4.46
N ASN A 132 -12.32 -9.54 5.47
CA ASN A 132 -12.14 -10.10 6.81
C ASN A 132 -13.48 -10.12 7.55
N LEU A 133 -13.67 -11.08 8.46
CA LEU A 133 -14.89 -11.20 9.27
C LEU A 133 -15.09 -10.06 10.27
N GLY A 134 -14.02 -9.34 10.66
CA GLY A 134 -14.11 -8.22 11.60
C GLY A 134 -14.45 -8.64 13.03
N ASP A 135 -14.33 -9.92 13.36
CA ASP A 135 -14.53 -10.46 14.71
C ASP A 135 -13.33 -10.18 15.63
N GLY A 136 -12.13 -10.07 15.06
CA GLY A 136 -10.87 -9.93 15.79
C GLY A 136 -10.08 -11.24 15.88
N ASP A 137 -10.62 -12.33 15.33
CA ASP A 137 -10.02 -13.67 15.31
C ASP A 137 -9.64 -14.11 13.89
N ASP A 138 -10.36 -13.63 12.86
CA ASP A 138 -10.09 -13.95 11.46
C ASP A 138 -8.70 -13.44 11.02
N PRO A 139 -7.76 -14.34 10.67
CA PRO A 139 -6.39 -13.97 10.36
C PRO A 139 -6.29 -13.20 9.04
N TRP A 140 -5.31 -12.30 8.98
CA TRP A 140 -4.90 -11.60 7.77
C TRP A 140 -3.78 -12.38 7.08
N PRO A 141 -4.02 -13.03 5.93
CA PRO A 141 -2.96 -13.76 5.22
C PRO A 141 -1.83 -12.81 4.81
N GLY A 142 -0.59 -13.26 4.89
CA GLY A 142 0.57 -12.43 4.56
C GLY A 142 0.51 -11.82 3.16
N VAL A 143 -0.07 -12.53 2.19
CA VAL A 143 -0.28 -12.04 0.82
C VAL A 143 -1.33 -10.93 0.74
N GLN A 144 -2.36 -10.96 1.58
CA GLN A 144 -3.35 -9.88 1.69
C GLN A 144 -2.70 -8.64 2.32
N VAL A 145 -1.96 -8.81 3.40
CA VAL A 145 -1.25 -7.69 4.07
C VAL A 145 -0.20 -7.08 3.14
N GLU A 146 0.51 -7.89 2.36
CA GLU A 146 1.44 -7.39 1.36
C GLU A 146 0.74 -6.58 0.25
N ALA A 147 -0.46 -6.98 -0.18
CA ALA A 147 -1.25 -6.20 -1.13
C ALA A 147 -1.70 -4.85 -0.54
N ILE A 148 -2.07 -4.80 0.74
CA ILE A 148 -2.37 -3.55 1.48
C ILE A 148 -1.15 -2.62 1.46
N VAL A 149 0.01 -3.13 1.85
CA VAL A 149 1.27 -2.36 1.90
C VAL A 149 1.64 -1.81 0.52
N ARG A 150 1.51 -2.61 -0.54
CA ARG A 150 1.80 -2.17 -1.92
C ARG A 150 0.81 -1.13 -2.39
N ALA A 151 -0.48 -1.32 -2.16
CA ALA A 151 -1.50 -0.33 -2.55
C ALA A 151 -1.27 1.01 -1.85
N ALA A 152 -0.95 0.99 -0.55
CA ALA A 152 -0.62 2.18 0.22
C ALA A 152 0.65 2.86 -0.28
N ALA A 153 1.74 2.11 -0.47
CA ALA A 153 3.01 2.64 -0.96
C ALA A 153 2.89 3.21 -2.39
N ALA A 154 2.12 2.59 -3.27
CA ALA A 154 1.87 3.09 -4.63
C ALA A 154 1.28 4.50 -4.60
N LEU A 155 0.28 4.72 -3.75
CA LEU A 155 -0.38 6.02 -3.60
C LEU A 155 0.52 7.04 -2.90
N CYS A 156 1.19 6.67 -1.82
CA CYS A 156 2.16 7.56 -1.16
C CYS A 156 3.26 7.99 -2.15
N ARG A 157 3.81 7.05 -2.93
CA ARG A 157 4.84 7.34 -3.94
C ARG A 157 4.33 8.29 -5.02
N ALA A 158 3.10 8.07 -5.50
CA ALA A 158 2.49 8.90 -6.53
C ALA A 158 2.24 10.34 -6.08
N HIS A 159 1.87 10.55 -4.81
CA HIS A 159 1.62 11.87 -4.23
C HIS A 159 2.84 12.51 -3.55
N GLY A 160 3.93 11.75 -3.40
CA GLY A 160 5.13 12.20 -2.70
C GLY A 160 5.03 12.20 -1.17
N TRP A 161 4.05 11.50 -0.61
CA TRP A 161 3.88 11.27 0.83
C TRP A 161 4.87 10.22 1.35
N GLY A 162 5.17 10.26 2.64
CA GLY A 162 5.80 9.17 3.38
C GLY A 162 7.32 9.17 3.34
N LYS A 163 7.96 10.24 2.84
CA LYS A 163 9.42 10.27 2.60
C LYS A 163 10.25 10.46 3.87
N ALA A 164 9.65 10.96 4.96
CA ALA A 164 10.36 11.32 6.19
C ALA A 164 10.07 10.39 7.40
N GLY A 165 9.28 9.34 7.22
CA GLY A 165 9.10 8.28 8.24
C GLY A 165 7.64 7.96 8.55
N ALA A 166 6.85 8.95 8.94
CA ALA A 166 5.39 8.78 9.02
C ALA A 166 4.81 8.77 7.61
N THR A 167 3.81 7.92 7.38
CA THR A 167 3.13 7.82 6.09
C THR A 167 1.68 8.27 6.25
N SER A 168 1.10 8.87 5.21
CA SER A 168 -0.32 9.20 5.13
C SER A 168 -1.24 7.96 4.99
N VAL A 169 -1.05 6.94 5.83
CA VAL A 169 -1.78 5.67 5.80
C VAL A 169 -2.40 5.42 7.18
N ILE A 170 -3.72 5.29 7.23
CA ILE A 170 -4.47 5.15 8.48
C ILE A 170 -5.49 4.00 8.41
N GLY A 171 -5.83 3.43 9.56
CA GLY A 171 -6.99 2.57 9.72
C GLY A 171 -8.23 3.41 10.04
N HIS A 172 -9.42 2.89 9.77
CA HIS A 172 -10.68 3.56 10.11
C HIS A 172 -10.85 3.75 11.63
N ALA A 173 -10.35 2.81 12.43
CA ALA A 173 -10.29 2.87 13.88
C ALA A 173 -9.40 4.00 14.42
N GLU A 174 -8.52 4.56 13.58
CA GLU A 174 -7.70 5.72 13.93
C GLU A 174 -8.35 7.03 13.44
N TRP A 175 -9.47 6.95 12.71
CA TRP A 175 -10.16 8.07 12.05
C TRP A 175 -11.46 8.48 12.74
N GLN A 176 -12.26 7.50 13.16
CA GLN A 176 -13.61 7.73 13.65
C GLN A 176 -13.85 7.06 15.02
N PRO A 177 -14.32 7.83 16.02
CA PRO A 177 -14.69 7.29 17.33
C PRO A 177 -15.65 6.12 17.26
N GLY A 178 -15.27 5.03 17.93
CA GLY A 178 -16.05 3.79 18.02
C GLY A 178 -15.86 2.82 16.86
N LYS A 179 -15.03 3.14 15.86
CA LYS A 179 -14.60 2.17 14.84
C LYS A 179 -13.50 1.27 15.38
N SER A 180 -13.45 0.05 14.86
CA SER A 180 -12.46 -0.96 15.28
C SER A 180 -11.70 -1.58 14.12
N ASP A 181 -11.95 -1.13 12.89
CA ASP A 181 -11.35 -1.68 11.69
C ASP A 181 -10.12 -0.89 11.21
N PRO A 182 -9.05 -1.56 10.72
CA PRO A 182 -8.87 -3.00 10.64
C PRO A 182 -8.40 -3.59 11.98
N LYS A 183 -8.80 -4.84 12.29
CA LYS A 183 -8.34 -5.60 13.46
C LYS A 183 -8.23 -7.08 13.12
N GLY A 184 -7.52 -7.83 13.96
CA GLY A 184 -7.35 -9.29 13.86
C GLY A 184 -5.89 -9.71 13.76
N PRO A 185 -5.60 -11.02 13.81
CA PRO A 185 -4.23 -11.53 13.83
C PRO A 185 -3.51 -11.27 12.50
N GLY A 186 -2.25 -10.82 12.57
CA GLY A 186 -1.40 -10.65 11.39
C GLY A 186 -1.41 -9.24 10.78
N ILE A 187 -2.15 -8.29 11.35
CA ILE A 187 -2.12 -6.88 10.93
C ILE A 187 -2.06 -5.94 12.13
N THR A 188 -1.25 -4.89 12.01
CA THR A 188 -1.41 -3.66 12.80
C THR A 188 -1.16 -2.47 11.88
N MET A 189 -1.82 -1.34 12.13
CA MET A 189 -1.58 -0.16 11.30
C MET A 189 -0.16 0.39 11.48
N THR A 190 0.47 0.19 12.64
CA THR A 190 1.89 0.48 12.86
C THR A 190 2.79 -0.35 11.94
N ASP A 191 2.56 -1.66 11.81
CA ASP A 191 3.32 -2.51 10.88
C ASP A 191 3.09 -2.12 9.42
N VAL A 192 1.83 -1.88 9.02
CA VAL A 192 1.48 -1.45 7.66
C VAL A 192 2.21 -0.16 7.30
N ARG A 193 2.19 0.86 8.17
CA ARG A 193 2.91 2.12 7.97
C ARG A 193 4.42 1.91 7.90
N ALA A 194 5.00 1.10 8.79
CA ALA A 194 6.43 0.82 8.80
C ALA A 194 6.89 0.13 7.51
N ARG A 195 6.14 -0.87 7.04
CA ARG A 195 6.43 -1.60 5.79
C ARG A 195 6.23 -0.72 4.56
N ALA A 196 5.20 0.14 4.55
CA ALA A 196 5.01 1.11 3.48
C ALA A 196 6.18 2.12 3.43
N ALA A 197 6.59 2.67 4.58
CA ALA A 197 7.72 3.57 4.70
C ALA A 197 9.03 2.92 4.21
N GLU A 198 9.26 1.65 4.57
CA GLU A 198 10.43 0.90 4.09
C GLU A 198 10.40 0.73 2.57
N ARG A 199 9.25 0.28 2.02
CA ARG A 199 9.06 0.11 0.58
C ARG A 199 9.29 1.40 -0.21
N LEU A 200 8.94 2.56 0.35
CA LEU A 200 9.15 3.86 -0.29
C LEU A 200 10.64 4.22 -0.46
N LYS A 201 11.55 3.63 0.33
CA LYS A 201 13.01 3.81 0.19
C LYS A 201 13.60 3.07 -1.01
N HIS A 202 12.85 2.12 -1.58
CA HIS A 202 13.26 1.28 -2.69
C HIS A 202 12.48 1.60 -3.97
N PRO A 203 12.94 1.12 -5.15
CA PRO A 203 12.13 1.14 -6.36
C PRO A 203 10.80 0.40 -6.18
N ALA A 204 9.76 0.82 -6.90
CA ALA A 204 8.40 0.27 -6.79
C ALA A 204 8.32 -1.27 -6.96
N THR A 205 9.26 -1.83 -7.71
CA THR A 205 9.36 -3.28 -7.99
C THR A 205 9.97 -4.10 -6.85
N TRP A 206 10.47 -3.47 -5.79
CA TRP A 206 11.14 -4.17 -4.69
C TRP A 206 10.16 -4.98 -3.82
N SER A 207 10.64 -6.03 -3.16
CA SER A 207 9.89 -6.80 -2.16
C SER A 207 10.81 -7.21 -1.01
N PRO A 208 10.29 -7.33 0.23
CA PRO A 208 11.05 -7.91 1.33
C PRO A 208 11.54 -9.32 0.97
N GLY A 209 12.85 -9.53 0.97
CA GLY A 209 13.44 -10.82 0.59
C GLY A 209 13.79 -10.95 -0.90
N ASP A 210 13.43 -9.98 -1.74
CA ASP A 210 14.04 -9.88 -3.07
C ASP A 210 15.53 -9.68 -2.88
N GLN A 211 16.29 -10.71 -3.23
CA GLN A 211 17.74 -10.59 -3.31
C GLN A 211 18.04 -9.58 -4.43
N LEU A 212 18.80 -8.53 -4.11
CA LEU A 212 19.19 -7.54 -5.09
C LEU A 212 19.89 -8.27 -6.25
N ARG A 213 19.45 -8.05 -7.48
CA ARG A 213 20.17 -8.58 -8.66
C ARG A 213 20.98 -7.47 -9.30
N TYR A 214 22.22 -7.77 -9.64
CA TYR A 214 23.12 -6.85 -10.33
C TYR A 214 23.60 -7.46 -11.64
N THR A 215 23.56 -6.69 -12.72
CA THR A 215 24.14 -7.11 -14.01
C THR A 215 25.52 -6.50 -14.12
N VAL A 216 26.55 -7.36 -14.16
CA VAL A 216 27.96 -6.98 -14.25
C VAL A 216 28.20 -6.12 -15.49
N ARG A 217 28.94 -5.03 -15.34
CA ARG A 217 29.34 -4.12 -16.41
C ARG A 217 30.83 -4.30 -16.71
N ALA A 218 31.26 -3.85 -17.89
CA ALA A 218 32.68 -3.83 -18.22
C ALA A 218 33.47 -3.00 -17.19
N GLY A 219 34.51 -3.57 -16.61
CA GLY A 219 35.35 -2.95 -15.58
C GLY A 219 34.85 -3.11 -14.13
N ASP A 220 33.72 -3.80 -13.90
CA ASP A 220 33.30 -4.13 -12.54
C ASP A 220 34.21 -5.19 -11.92
N THR A 221 34.41 -5.09 -10.60
CA THR A 221 34.98 -6.14 -9.76
C THR A 221 33.98 -6.45 -8.64
N LEU A 222 34.04 -7.63 -8.03
CA LEU A 222 33.15 -7.92 -6.89
C LEU A 222 33.31 -6.88 -5.76
N TRP A 223 34.53 -6.35 -5.57
CA TRP A 223 34.79 -5.26 -4.64
C TRP A 223 34.06 -3.97 -5.02
N SER A 224 34.16 -3.52 -6.28
CA SER A 224 33.49 -2.28 -6.71
C SER A 224 31.98 -2.40 -6.65
N ILE A 225 31.44 -3.58 -6.95
CA ILE A 225 30.02 -3.90 -6.82
C ILE A 225 29.60 -3.87 -5.34
N ALA A 226 30.35 -4.52 -4.44
CA ALA A 226 30.06 -4.53 -3.01
C ALA A 226 30.11 -3.12 -2.41
N ALA A 227 31.15 -2.34 -2.72
CA ALA A 227 31.27 -0.95 -2.28
C ALA A 227 30.08 -0.09 -2.78
N SER A 228 29.68 -0.25 -4.05
CA SER A 228 28.59 0.52 -4.64
C SER A 228 27.21 0.11 -4.13
N LYS A 229 26.96 -1.20 -3.99
CA LYS A 229 25.61 -1.75 -3.73
C LYS A 229 25.34 -2.09 -2.28
N LEU A 230 26.38 -2.47 -1.54
CA LEU A 230 26.31 -2.83 -0.13
C LEU A 230 26.86 -1.72 0.78
N GLY A 231 27.60 -0.77 0.23
CA GLY A 231 28.23 0.32 0.99
C GLY A 231 29.56 -0.08 1.65
N ASP A 232 29.99 -1.33 1.47
CA ASP A 232 31.25 -1.85 1.98
C ASP A 232 31.85 -2.83 0.97
N GLY A 233 33.02 -2.49 0.43
CA GLY A 233 33.75 -3.31 -0.53
C GLY A 233 34.21 -4.65 0.05
N ALA A 234 34.45 -4.73 1.36
CA ALA A 234 34.90 -5.95 2.03
C ALA A 234 33.85 -7.08 2.01
N ARG A 235 32.57 -6.73 1.76
CA ARG A 235 31.45 -7.67 1.62
C ARG A 235 31.39 -8.39 0.28
N TRP A 236 32.39 -8.22 -0.58
CA TRP A 236 32.47 -8.92 -1.87
C TRP A 236 32.40 -10.44 -1.74
N ARG A 237 32.90 -11.01 -0.64
CA ARG A 237 32.86 -12.46 -0.37
C ARG A 237 31.42 -12.98 -0.24
N GLU A 238 30.53 -12.21 0.37
CA GLU A 238 29.12 -12.58 0.44
C GLU A 238 28.47 -12.67 -0.95
N ILE A 239 28.89 -11.80 -1.88
CA ILE A 239 28.44 -11.88 -3.28
C ILE A 239 29.00 -13.14 -3.95
N ALA A 240 30.28 -13.45 -3.75
CA ALA A 240 30.92 -14.64 -4.31
C ALA A 240 30.22 -15.92 -3.82
N ASP A 241 30.02 -16.04 -2.51
CA ASP A 241 29.38 -17.20 -1.87
C ASP A 241 27.94 -17.39 -2.37
N LEU A 242 27.17 -16.29 -2.43
CA LEU A 242 25.76 -16.34 -2.83
C LEU A 242 25.57 -16.76 -4.29
N ASN A 243 26.55 -16.47 -5.14
CA ASN A 243 26.55 -16.83 -6.56
C ASN A 243 27.40 -18.06 -6.88
N ARG A 244 28.00 -18.69 -5.86
CA ARG A 244 28.87 -19.87 -5.99
C ARG A 244 30.03 -19.62 -6.96
N LEU A 245 30.62 -18.43 -6.89
CA LEU A 245 31.82 -18.08 -7.65
C LEU A 245 33.04 -18.74 -7.01
N ARG A 246 34.01 -19.21 -7.82
CA ARG A 246 35.22 -19.87 -7.30
C ARG A 246 36.31 -18.84 -7.03
N ASP A 247 36.41 -17.84 -7.89
CA ASP A 247 37.36 -16.74 -7.77
C ASP A 247 36.66 -15.36 -7.86
N ALA A 248 37.29 -14.34 -7.28
CA ALA A 248 36.72 -12.99 -7.25
C ALA A 248 36.63 -12.33 -8.63
N ASP A 249 37.44 -12.83 -9.58
CA ASP A 249 37.55 -12.35 -10.95
C ASP A 249 36.71 -13.19 -11.94
N ASP A 250 35.93 -14.17 -11.46
CA ASP A 250 35.06 -15.03 -12.28
C ASP A 250 33.83 -14.30 -12.86
N ILE A 251 33.74 -12.98 -12.71
CA ILE A 251 32.59 -12.20 -13.18
C ILE A 251 32.80 -11.68 -14.60
N VAL A 252 31.78 -11.82 -15.45
CA VAL A 252 31.83 -11.34 -16.84
C VAL A 252 30.73 -10.31 -17.10
N PRO A 253 30.98 -9.28 -17.95
CA PRO A 253 29.95 -8.32 -18.33
C PRO A 253 28.69 -9.01 -18.86
N GLY A 254 27.53 -8.57 -18.38
CA GLY A 254 26.22 -9.17 -18.67
C GLY A 254 25.78 -10.27 -17.69
N GLN A 255 26.67 -10.78 -16.84
CA GLN A 255 26.31 -11.77 -15.82
C GLN A 255 25.40 -11.16 -14.76
N LYS A 256 24.34 -11.89 -14.37
CA LYS A 256 23.43 -11.50 -13.29
C LYS A 256 23.89 -12.13 -11.97
N LEU A 257 24.35 -11.30 -11.05
CA LEU A 257 24.70 -11.67 -9.68
C LEU A 257 23.54 -11.40 -8.74
N THR A 258 23.33 -12.31 -7.83
CA THR A 258 22.51 -12.15 -6.64
C THR A 258 23.34 -11.46 -5.56
N LEU A 259 22.84 -10.41 -4.94
CA LEU A 259 23.52 -9.67 -3.89
C LEU A 259 22.89 -9.98 -2.53
N PRO A 260 23.69 -10.02 -1.47
CA PRO A 260 23.18 -10.09 -0.10
C PRO A 260 22.37 -8.83 0.24
N LYS A 261 21.62 -8.89 1.34
CA LYS A 261 20.92 -7.71 1.85
C LYS A 261 21.95 -6.65 2.25
N ARG A 262 21.65 -5.39 1.95
CA ARG A 262 22.49 -4.25 2.32
C ARG A 262 22.58 -4.14 3.84
#